data_AF-A0A7J6VAD7-F1
#
_entry.id   AF-A0A7J6VAD7-F1
#
_cell.length_a   1.000
_cell.length_b   1.000
_cell.length_c   1.000
_cell.angle_alpha   90.00
_cell.angle_beta   90.00
_cell.angle_gamma   90.00
#
_symmetry.space_group_name_H-M   'P 1'
#
loop_
_entity.id
_entity.type
_entity.pdbx_description
1 polymer ?
#
loop_
_entity_poly.entity_id
_entity_poly.type
_entity_poly.pdbx_seq_one_letter_code
_entity_poly.pdbx_strand_id
1 'polypeptide(L)'
;MILTQNAPLTEQQQAAISLLSNAVVERPFPVSVFYKWFSELELSLKSETEEKYRHYVNTLSERIETCDGILDQVDETLHLFNELQLQHQAVATKTKSLHDACDRLLMEKQRLIEFAEALRSKLNYFDELENVATNFYSPNMRVGNGHFLPLLKRLDECISYVERNPQYAESSVYLVKFRQLQSRALGMIRSHVLSVLKNASSQVIASCLVFKTHCSYDMNLNLTHIK
;
A
#
# COMPACT_ATOMS: atom_id res chain seq x y z
N MET A 1 68.43 41.50 41.65
CA MET A 1 69.61 42.33 41.35
C MET A 1 69.21 43.42 40.36
N ILE A 2 68.41 44.39 40.79
CA ILE A 2 68.28 45.70 40.12
C ILE A 2 68.16 46.68 41.28
N LEU A 3 69.30 47.23 41.68
CA LEU A 3 69.37 48.37 42.58
C LEU A 3 68.89 49.57 41.77
N THR A 4 67.64 49.98 41.92
CA THR A 4 67.24 51.34 41.56
C THR A 4 67.94 52.26 42.56
N GLN A 5 69.16 52.69 42.21
CA GLN A 5 69.81 53.84 42.83
C GLN A 5 68.88 55.02 42.57
N ASN A 6 68.00 55.28 43.53
CA ASN A 6 67.19 56.49 43.56
C ASN A 6 68.18 57.66 43.46
N ALA A 7 68.01 58.49 42.43
CA ALA A 7 68.82 59.69 42.25
C ALA A 7 68.90 60.46 43.58
N PRO A 8 70.07 60.96 44.00
CA PRO A 8 70.17 61.73 45.23
C PRO A 8 69.18 62.89 45.14
N LEU A 9 68.23 62.92 46.07
CA LEU A 9 67.20 63.95 46.17
C LEU A 9 67.87 65.31 45.98
N THR A 10 67.40 66.09 45.01
CA THR A 10 67.95 67.43 44.75
C THR A 10 67.84 68.27 46.03
N GLU A 11 68.74 69.25 46.22
CA GLU A 11 68.76 70.11 47.41
C GLU A 11 67.37 70.73 47.71
N GLN A 12 66.58 71.02 46.65
CA GLN A 12 65.19 71.46 46.76
C GLN A 12 64.22 70.40 47.28
N GLN A 13 64.41 69.11 46.92
CA GLN A 13 63.60 68.01 47.44
C GLN A 13 63.96 67.68 48.89
N GLN A 14 65.24 67.78 49.26
CA GLN A 14 65.68 67.63 50.66
C GLN A 14 65.17 68.79 51.52
N ALA A 15 65.18 70.02 50.98
CA ALA A 15 64.57 71.18 51.62
C ALA A 15 63.04 71.07 51.72
N ALA A 16 62.36 70.51 50.71
CA ALA A 16 60.92 70.28 50.76
C ALA A 16 60.54 69.20 51.78
N ILE A 17 61.30 68.11 51.86
CA ILE A 17 61.10 67.05 52.86
C ILE A 17 61.37 67.58 54.27
N SER A 18 62.41 68.41 54.47
CA SER A 18 62.68 69.01 55.77
C SER A 18 61.62 70.07 56.16
N LEU A 19 61.12 70.85 55.20
CA LEU A 19 60.01 71.79 55.43
C LEU A 19 58.69 71.07 55.73
N LEU A 20 58.39 69.96 55.04
CA LEU A 20 57.23 69.13 55.32
C LEU A 20 57.37 68.42 56.68
N SER A 21 58.55 67.90 56.99
CA SER A 21 58.85 67.28 58.29
C SER A 21 58.72 68.30 59.43
N ASN A 22 59.22 69.52 59.25
CA ASN A 22 59.10 70.58 60.25
C ASN A 22 57.66 71.08 60.37
N ALA A 23 56.91 71.21 59.27
CA ALA A 23 55.49 71.56 59.30
C ALA A 23 54.61 70.49 60.00
N VAL A 24 55.01 69.22 59.92
CA VAL A 24 54.38 68.10 60.65
C VAL A 24 54.74 68.11 62.14
N VAL A 25 55.91 68.64 62.51
CA VAL A 25 56.35 68.81 63.91
C VAL A 25 55.70 70.02 64.59
N GLU A 26 55.44 71.12 63.86
CA GLU A 26 54.82 72.34 64.41
C GLU A 26 53.28 72.27 64.58
N ARG A 27 52.62 71.29 63.96
CA ARG A 27 51.24 70.90 64.29
C ARG A 27 51.18 69.40 64.54
N PRO A 28 51.26 68.94 65.80
CA PRO A 28 50.92 67.57 66.13
C PRO A 28 49.48 67.36 65.67
N PHE A 29 49.26 66.44 64.74
CA PHE A 29 47.90 66.05 64.36
C PHE A 29 47.17 65.65 65.66
N PRO A 30 46.04 66.29 66.01
CA PRO A 30 45.36 65.98 67.26
C PRO A 30 45.02 64.49 67.30
N VAL A 31 45.33 63.82 68.40
CA VAL A 31 45.16 62.36 68.54
C VAL A 31 43.73 61.92 68.21
N SER A 32 42.74 62.76 68.52
CA SER A 32 41.32 62.57 68.16
C SER A 32 41.05 62.57 66.65
N VAL A 33 41.78 63.37 65.88
CA VAL A 33 41.68 63.44 64.41
C VAL A 33 42.33 62.20 63.79
N PHE A 34 43.44 61.72 64.35
CA PHE A 34 44.08 60.47 63.91
C PHE A 34 43.18 59.26 64.14
N TYR A 35 42.60 59.09 65.34
CA TYR A 35 41.69 57.97 65.61
C TYR A 35 40.43 58.01 64.76
N LYS A 36 39.89 59.20 64.48
CA LYS A 36 38.75 59.35 63.56
C LYS A 36 39.11 58.90 62.14
N TRP A 37 40.24 59.36 61.62
CA TRP A 37 40.73 58.93 60.30
C TRP A 37 41.03 57.42 60.26
N PHE A 38 41.65 56.87 61.32
CA PHE A 38 41.94 55.43 61.40
C PHE A 38 40.65 54.59 61.44
N SER A 39 39.64 54.99 62.22
CA SER A 39 38.34 54.32 62.22
C SER A 39 37.62 54.45 60.88
N GLU A 40 37.66 55.61 60.23
CA GLU A 40 37.09 55.79 58.88
C GLU A 40 37.81 54.90 57.85
N LEU A 41 39.13 54.77 57.95
CA LEU A 41 39.93 53.90 57.09
C LEU A 41 39.63 52.41 57.36
N GLU A 42 39.49 52.02 58.63
CA GLU A 42 39.17 50.65 59.03
C GLU A 42 37.74 50.25 58.60
N LEU A 43 36.78 51.18 58.70
CA LEU A 43 35.41 51.03 58.19
C LEU A 43 35.39 50.93 56.66
N SER A 44 36.18 51.78 55.97
CA SER A 44 36.33 51.73 54.51
C SER A 44 36.90 50.38 54.05
N LEU A 45 37.92 49.86 54.75
CA LEU A 45 38.51 48.56 54.45
C LEU A 45 37.56 47.39 54.73
N LYS A 46 36.81 47.43 55.84
CA LYS A 46 35.76 46.43 56.15
C LYS A 46 34.65 46.46 55.11
N SER A 47 34.20 47.65 54.72
CA SER A 47 33.21 47.85 53.65
C SER A 47 33.70 47.29 52.31
N GLU A 48 34.93 47.62 51.90
CA GLU A 48 35.50 47.15 50.63
C GLU A 48 35.69 45.63 50.59
N THR A 49 36.04 45.01 51.73
CA THR A 49 36.16 43.55 51.83
C THR A 49 34.80 42.88 51.87
N GLU A 50 33.82 43.41 52.61
CA GLU A 50 32.44 42.91 52.64
C GLU A 50 31.76 42.98 51.27
N GLU A 51 31.97 44.06 50.52
CA GLU A 51 31.43 44.26 49.16
C GLU A 51 31.91 43.15 48.20
N LYS A 52 33.18 42.74 48.30
CA LYS A 52 33.75 41.65 47.48
C LYS A 52 33.10 40.30 47.81
N TYR A 53 32.88 40.00 49.10
CA TYR A 53 32.18 38.78 49.49
C TYR A 53 30.72 38.79 49.05
N ARG A 54 30.03 39.93 49.19
CA ARG A 54 28.64 40.11 48.72
C ARG A 54 28.53 39.88 47.23
N HIS A 55 29.45 40.43 46.44
CA HIS A 55 29.49 40.23 44.99
C HIS A 55 29.73 38.77 44.62
N TYR A 56 30.63 38.09 45.32
CA TYR A 56 30.91 36.66 45.12
C TYR A 56 29.67 35.78 45.43
N VAL A 57 28.98 36.05 46.54
CA VAL A 57 27.73 35.34 46.91
C VAL A 57 26.62 35.58 45.89
N ASN A 58 26.45 36.82 45.42
CA ASN A 58 25.47 37.13 44.38
C ASN A 58 25.78 36.38 43.08
N THR A 59 27.05 36.35 42.68
CA THR A 59 27.50 35.63 41.49
C THR A 59 27.22 34.14 41.61
N LEU A 60 27.53 33.53 42.76
CA LEU A 60 27.23 32.12 43.01
C LEU A 60 25.73 31.84 42.98
N SER A 61 24.92 32.71 43.58
CA SER A 61 23.46 32.55 43.61
C SER A 61 22.85 32.61 42.21
N GLU A 62 23.27 33.56 41.38
CA GLU A 62 22.82 33.70 39.99
C GLU A 62 23.23 32.47 39.14
N ARG A 63 24.41 31.88 39.42
CA ARG A 63 24.84 30.63 38.78
C ARG A 63 24.01 29.44 39.21
N ILE A 64 23.64 29.36 40.50
CA ILE A 64 22.75 28.30 41.00
C ILE A 64 21.38 28.41 40.33
N GLU A 65 20.77 29.60 40.30
CA GLU A 65 19.49 29.82 39.62
C GLU A 65 19.56 29.45 38.12
N THR A 66 20.68 29.76 37.46
CA THR A 66 20.89 29.36 36.07
C THR A 66 20.94 27.83 35.93
N CYS A 67 21.65 27.14 36.83
CA CYS A 67 21.71 25.67 36.83
C CYS A 67 20.35 25.04 37.10
N ASP A 68 19.57 25.57 38.03
CA ASP A 68 18.22 25.11 38.35
C ASP A 68 17.30 25.29 37.12
N GLY A 69 17.35 26.44 36.45
CA GLY A 69 16.60 26.66 35.21
C GLY A 69 16.99 25.73 34.06
N ILE A 70 18.27 25.34 33.97
CA ILE A 70 18.72 24.34 32.98
C ILE A 70 18.20 22.94 33.36
N LEU A 71 18.23 22.58 34.65
CA LEU A 71 17.70 21.31 35.13
C LEU A 71 16.20 21.19 34.83
N ASP A 72 15.43 22.24 35.10
CA ASP A 72 13.99 22.28 34.79
C ASP A 72 13.73 22.09 33.28
N GLN A 73 14.53 22.73 32.42
CA GLN A 73 14.43 22.55 30.97
C GLN A 73 14.78 21.13 30.51
N VAL A 74 15.77 20.50 31.13
CA VAL A 74 16.14 19.10 30.86
C VAL A 74 15.00 18.17 31.27
N ASP A 75 14.40 18.40 32.44
CA ASP A 75 13.28 17.60 32.94
C ASP A 75 12.03 17.74 32.05
N GLU A 76 11.70 18.96 31.61
CA GLU A 76 10.60 19.20 30.67
C GLU A 76 10.87 18.51 29.32
N THR A 77 12.10 18.60 28.82
CA THR A 77 12.50 17.94 27.56
C THR A 77 12.41 16.42 27.68
N LEU A 78 12.84 15.84 28.80
CA LEU A 78 12.72 14.41 29.06
C LEU A 78 11.25 13.98 29.15
N HIS A 79 10.38 14.79 29.74
CA HIS A 79 8.94 14.53 29.76
C HIS A 79 8.36 14.51 28.34
N LEU A 80 8.69 15.50 27.51
CA LEU A 80 8.26 15.56 26.11
C LEU A 80 8.75 14.35 25.30
N PHE A 81 9.98 13.90 25.55
CA PHE A 81 10.54 12.73 24.88
C PHE A 81 9.80 11.44 25.26
N ASN A 82 9.45 11.28 26.54
CA ASN A 82 8.65 10.15 27.02
C ASN A 82 7.26 10.15 26.39
N GLU A 83 6.60 11.31 26.33
CA GLU A 83 5.28 11.42 25.69
C GLU A 83 5.37 11.09 24.19
N LEU A 84 6.38 11.62 23.49
CA LEU A 84 6.60 11.30 22.08
C LEU A 84 6.82 9.80 21.86
N GLN A 85 7.58 9.15 22.74
CA GLN A 85 7.82 7.71 22.68
C GLN A 85 6.51 6.92 22.87
N LEU A 86 5.67 7.32 23.83
CA LEU A 86 4.36 6.70 24.06
C LEU A 86 3.43 6.86 22.85
N GLN A 87 3.36 8.08 22.29
CA GLN A 87 2.57 8.35 21.09
C GLN A 87 3.07 7.54 19.90
N HIS A 88 4.38 7.46 19.70
CA HIS A 88 4.97 6.66 18.63
C HIS A 88 4.63 5.17 18.76
N GLN A 89 4.70 4.61 19.98
CA GLN A 89 4.28 3.23 20.24
C GLN A 89 2.78 3.01 19.99
N ALA A 90 1.94 3.96 20.39
CA ALA A 90 0.51 3.90 20.15
C ALA A 90 0.19 3.91 18.64
N VAL A 91 0.83 4.78 17.86
CA VAL A 91 0.69 4.83 16.40
C VAL A 91 1.20 3.54 15.76
N ALA A 92 2.38 3.05 16.14
CA ALA A 92 2.92 1.80 15.61
C ALA A 92 1.98 0.61 15.87
N THR A 93 1.43 0.51 17.09
CA THR A 93 0.51 -0.56 17.47
C THR A 93 -0.82 -0.47 16.71
N LYS A 94 -1.40 0.74 16.62
CA LYS A 94 -2.65 0.97 15.87
C LYS A 94 -2.47 0.68 14.38
N THR A 95 -1.37 1.15 13.79
CA THR A 95 -1.05 0.91 12.37
C THR A 95 -0.85 -0.58 12.10
N LYS A 96 -0.14 -1.30 12.97
CA LYS A 96 0.02 -2.75 12.84
C LYS A 96 -1.34 -3.47 12.93
N SER A 97 -2.16 -3.14 13.92
CA SER A 97 -3.50 -3.74 14.05
C SER A 97 -4.39 -3.46 12.84
N LEU A 98 -4.29 -2.25 12.26
CA LEU A 98 -5.02 -1.88 11.04
C LEU A 98 -4.50 -2.68 9.85
N HIS A 99 -3.18 -2.77 9.68
CA HIS A 99 -2.55 -3.54 8.62
C HIS A 99 -2.95 -5.01 8.69
N ASP A 100 -2.86 -5.64 9.86
CA ASP A 100 -3.29 -7.01 10.09
C ASP A 100 -4.78 -7.23 9.76
N ALA A 101 -5.64 -6.23 10.03
CA ALA A 101 -7.05 -6.29 9.68
C ALA A 101 -7.28 -6.18 8.17
N CYS A 102 -6.55 -5.28 7.50
CA CYS A 102 -6.57 -5.15 6.05
C CYS A 102 -6.10 -6.45 5.36
N ASP A 103 -5.02 -7.05 5.84
CA ASP A 103 -4.48 -8.31 5.28
C ASP A 103 -5.49 -9.45 5.42
N ARG A 104 -6.13 -9.58 6.59
CA ARG A 104 -7.22 -10.56 6.78
C ARG A 104 -8.39 -10.33 5.82
N LEU A 105 -8.80 -9.08 5.62
CA LEU A 105 -9.87 -8.74 4.68
C LEU A 105 -9.49 -9.04 3.23
N LEU A 106 -8.23 -8.80 2.85
CA LEU A 106 -7.72 -9.13 1.52
C LEU A 106 -7.71 -10.65 1.29
N MET A 107 -7.26 -11.44 2.28
CA MET A 107 -7.31 -12.90 2.20
C MET A 107 -8.75 -13.41 2.05
N GLU A 108 -9.68 -12.87 2.84
CA GLU A 108 -11.08 -13.29 2.77
C GLU A 108 -11.74 -12.90 1.45
N LYS A 109 -11.46 -11.69 0.94
CA LYS A 109 -11.89 -11.28 -0.40
C LYS A 109 -11.39 -12.24 -1.47
N GLN A 110 -10.10 -12.59 -1.43
CA GLN A 110 -9.51 -13.53 -2.40
C GLN A 110 -10.19 -14.90 -2.34
N ARG A 111 -10.42 -15.42 -1.12
CA ARG A 111 -11.15 -16.68 -0.91
C ARG A 111 -12.58 -16.63 -1.47
N LEU A 112 -13.28 -15.51 -1.29
CA LEU A 112 -14.63 -15.32 -1.83
C LEU A 112 -14.63 -15.25 -3.36
N ILE A 113 -13.63 -14.62 -3.97
CA ILE A 113 -13.47 -14.58 -5.44
C ILE A 113 -13.28 -16.00 -5.97
N GLU A 114 -12.33 -16.75 -5.41
CA GLU A 114 -12.08 -18.13 -5.81
C GLU A 114 -13.32 -19.02 -5.65
N PHE A 115 -14.07 -18.83 -4.55
CA PHE A 115 -15.32 -19.53 -4.34
C PHE A 115 -16.39 -19.16 -5.37
N ALA A 116 -16.53 -17.87 -5.70
CA ALA A 116 -17.47 -17.39 -6.71
C ALA A 116 -17.11 -17.92 -8.11
N GLU A 117 -15.83 -17.93 -8.48
CA GLU A 117 -15.34 -18.50 -9.73
C GLU A 117 -15.59 -20.01 -9.80
N ALA A 118 -15.31 -20.74 -8.71
CA ALA A 118 -15.61 -22.15 -8.61
C ALA A 118 -17.12 -22.41 -8.76
N LEU A 119 -17.99 -21.60 -8.15
CA LEU A 119 -19.43 -21.71 -8.30
C LEU A 119 -19.87 -21.39 -9.75
N ARG A 120 -19.35 -20.32 -10.34
CA ARG A 120 -19.63 -19.90 -11.72
C ARG A 120 -19.25 -20.97 -12.73
N SER A 121 -18.10 -21.63 -12.54
CA SER A 121 -17.65 -22.72 -13.43
C SER A 121 -18.61 -23.92 -13.40
N LYS A 122 -19.21 -24.21 -12.24
CA LYS A 122 -20.23 -25.27 -12.09
C LYS A 122 -21.56 -24.85 -12.70
N LEU A 123 -22.00 -23.61 -12.48
CA LEU A 123 -23.25 -23.08 -13.05
C LEU A 123 -23.19 -22.93 -14.57
N ASN A 124 -22.01 -22.73 -15.15
CA ASN A 124 -21.86 -22.53 -16.59
C ASN A 124 -22.52 -23.65 -17.41
N TYR A 125 -22.46 -24.91 -16.95
CA TYR A 125 -23.13 -26.03 -17.63
C TYR A 125 -24.66 -25.90 -17.66
N PHE A 126 -25.26 -25.24 -16.67
CA PHE A 126 -26.70 -25.01 -16.60
C PHE A 126 -27.11 -23.79 -17.44
N ASP A 127 -26.30 -22.72 -17.43
CA ASP A 127 -26.51 -21.53 -18.27
C ASP A 127 -26.46 -21.87 -19.77
N GLU A 128 -25.62 -22.85 -20.15
CA GLU A 128 -25.49 -23.34 -21.53
C GLU A 128 -26.78 -23.95 -22.09
N LEU A 129 -27.74 -24.34 -21.25
CA LEU A 129 -29.01 -24.87 -21.72
C LEU A 129 -29.71 -23.92 -22.69
N GLU A 130 -29.76 -22.63 -22.34
CA GLU A 130 -30.44 -21.63 -23.15
C GLU A 130 -29.68 -21.36 -24.46
N ASN A 131 -28.35 -21.28 -24.39
CA ASN A 131 -27.49 -21.16 -25.56
C ASN A 131 -27.66 -22.34 -26.53
N VAL A 132 -27.62 -23.57 -26.01
CA VAL A 132 -27.77 -24.78 -26.83
C VAL A 132 -29.19 -24.88 -27.39
N ALA A 133 -30.21 -24.55 -26.60
CA ALA A 133 -31.60 -24.55 -27.03
C ALA A 133 -31.83 -23.57 -28.19
N THR A 134 -31.47 -22.29 -28.01
CA THR A 134 -31.66 -21.24 -29.03
C THR A 134 -31.01 -21.60 -30.36
N ASN A 135 -29.84 -22.23 -30.33
CA ASN A 135 -29.17 -22.71 -31.52
C ASN A 135 -29.89 -23.90 -32.19
N PHE A 136 -30.30 -24.95 -31.45
CA PHE A 136 -30.99 -26.11 -32.05
C PHE A 136 -32.44 -25.82 -32.47
N TYR A 137 -33.08 -24.79 -31.89
CA TYR A 137 -34.39 -24.31 -32.35
C TYR A 137 -34.29 -23.34 -33.54
N SER A 138 -33.12 -22.77 -33.80
CA SER A 138 -32.91 -21.86 -34.93
C SER A 138 -33.11 -22.56 -36.29
N PRO A 139 -33.86 -21.96 -37.23
CA PRO A 139 -34.07 -22.52 -38.58
C PRO A 139 -32.78 -22.59 -39.41
N ASN A 140 -31.75 -21.84 -39.02
CA ASN A 140 -30.45 -21.81 -39.70
C ASN A 140 -29.51 -22.92 -39.24
N MET A 141 -29.85 -23.63 -38.16
CA MET A 141 -29.04 -24.74 -37.68
C MET A 141 -29.25 -25.97 -38.57
N ARG A 142 -28.15 -26.46 -39.15
CA ARG A 142 -28.14 -27.60 -40.07
C ARG A 142 -26.93 -28.46 -39.78
N VAL A 143 -27.02 -29.75 -40.08
CA VAL A 143 -25.93 -30.71 -39.85
C VAL A 143 -24.65 -30.34 -40.61
N GLY A 144 -24.78 -29.73 -41.79
CA GLY A 144 -23.65 -29.24 -42.58
C GLY A 144 -23.03 -27.92 -42.08
N ASN A 145 -23.59 -27.29 -41.04
CA ASN A 145 -22.98 -26.10 -40.42
C ASN A 145 -21.79 -26.55 -39.55
N GLY A 146 -20.63 -25.91 -39.73
CA GLY A 146 -19.42 -26.21 -38.95
C GLY A 146 -19.60 -26.07 -37.43
N HIS A 147 -20.58 -25.27 -36.96
CA HIS A 147 -20.89 -25.12 -35.54
C HIS A 147 -21.77 -26.24 -34.96
N PHE A 148 -22.38 -27.09 -35.79
CA PHE A 148 -23.30 -28.13 -35.31
C PHE A 148 -22.60 -29.17 -34.44
N LEU A 149 -21.48 -29.73 -34.90
CA LEU A 149 -20.74 -30.77 -34.17
C LEU A 149 -20.11 -30.24 -32.86
N PRO A 150 -19.44 -29.07 -32.84
CA PRO A 150 -18.99 -28.47 -31.59
C PRO A 150 -20.11 -28.25 -30.57
N LEU A 151 -21.27 -27.77 -31.02
CA LEU A 151 -22.42 -27.54 -30.14
C LEU A 151 -23.02 -28.86 -29.62
N LEU A 152 -23.08 -29.90 -30.45
CA LEU A 152 -23.52 -31.23 -30.03
C LEU A 152 -22.56 -31.84 -29.00
N LYS A 153 -21.25 -31.71 -29.21
CA LYS A 153 -20.24 -32.12 -28.23
C LYS A 153 -20.41 -31.38 -26.91
N ARG A 154 -20.64 -30.06 -26.96
CA ARG A 154 -20.90 -29.24 -25.76
C ARG A 154 -22.16 -29.69 -25.02
N LEU A 155 -23.22 -30.04 -25.74
CA LEU A 155 -24.43 -30.61 -25.17
C LEU A 155 -24.16 -31.93 -24.44
N ASP A 156 -23.40 -32.85 -25.05
CA ASP A 156 -23.03 -34.13 -24.43
C ASP A 156 -22.17 -33.94 -23.17
N GLU A 157 -21.26 -32.94 -23.17
CA GLU A 157 -20.50 -32.55 -21.98
C GLU A 157 -21.40 -32.04 -20.85
N CYS A 158 -22.42 -31.23 -21.16
CA CYS A 158 -23.40 -30.73 -20.19
C CYS A 158 -24.23 -31.87 -19.60
N ILE A 159 -24.72 -32.80 -20.44
CA ILE A 159 -25.44 -34.01 -20.00
C ILE A 159 -24.56 -34.81 -19.04
N SER A 160 -23.32 -35.11 -19.44
CA SER A 160 -22.38 -35.88 -18.63
C SER A 160 -22.04 -35.19 -17.30
N TYR A 161 -22.03 -33.86 -17.26
CA TYR A 161 -21.80 -33.10 -16.04
C TYR A 161 -23.01 -33.20 -15.08
N VAL A 162 -24.22 -32.98 -15.58
CA VAL A 162 -25.46 -33.04 -14.78
C VAL A 162 -25.69 -34.45 -14.23
N GLU A 163 -25.46 -35.50 -15.03
CA GLU A 163 -25.59 -36.90 -14.60
C GLU A 163 -24.62 -37.28 -13.47
N ARG A 164 -23.40 -36.72 -13.48
CA ARG A 164 -22.43 -36.92 -12.41
C ARG A 164 -22.74 -36.14 -11.13
N ASN A 165 -23.70 -35.21 -11.18
CA ASN A 165 -24.08 -34.36 -10.06
C ASN A 165 -25.61 -34.39 -9.79
N PRO A 166 -26.18 -35.54 -9.40
CA PRO A 166 -27.61 -35.67 -9.12
C PRO A 166 -28.07 -34.91 -7.87
N GLN A 167 -27.14 -34.55 -6.98
CA GLN A 167 -27.40 -33.83 -5.73
C GLN A 167 -27.72 -32.34 -5.92
N TYR A 168 -27.48 -31.78 -7.11
CA TYR A 168 -27.80 -30.38 -7.37
C TYR A 168 -29.31 -30.18 -7.52
N ALA A 169 -29.80 -29.04 -7.03
CA ALA A 169 -31.20 -28.66 -7.17
C ALA A 169 -31.60 -28.65 -8.65
N GLU A 170 -32.78 -29.19 -8.96
CA GLU A 170 -33.33 -29.27 -10.32
C GLU A 170 -32.45 -30.02 -11.35
N SER A 171 -31.44 -30.78 -10.90
CA SER A 171 -30.53 -31.54 -11.79
C SER A 171 -31.29 -32.48 -12.72
N SER A 172 -32.29 -33.20 -12.18
CA SER A 172 -33.16 -34.09 -12.95
C SER A 172 -33.98 -33.35 -14.03
N VAL A 173 -34.47 -32.15 -13.73
CA VAL A 173 -35.25 -31.33 -14.67
C VAL A 173 -34.36 -30.83 -15.81
N TYR A 174 -33.16 -30.33 -15.50
CA TYR A 174 -32.19 -29.92 -16.51
C TYR A 174 -31.76 -31.09 -17.39
N LEU A 175 -31.53 -32.27 -16.80
CA LEU A 175 -31.17 -33.47 -17.54
C LEU A 175 -32.24 -33.84 -18.59
N VAL A 176 -33.52 -33.81 -18.22
CA VAL A 176 -34.63 -34.05 -19.15
C VAL A 176 -34.59 -33.07 -20.31
N LYS A 177 -34.41 -31.77 -20.04
CA LYS A 177 -34.33 -30.72 -21.09
C LYS A 177 -33.14 -30.94 -22.03
N PHE A 178 -31.96 -31.27 -21.49
CA PHE A 178 -30.80 -31.57 -22.33
C PHE A 178 -31.01 -32.83 -23.20
N ARG A 179 -31.61 -33.89 -22.64
CA ARG A 179 -31.93 -35.12 -23.41
C ARG A 179 -32.94 -34.87 -24.54
N GLN A 180 -33.88 -33.94 -24.35
CA GLN A 180 -34.77 -33.50 -25.42
C GLN A 180 -34.01 -32.81 -26.57
N LEU A 181 -33.09 -31.90 -26.24
CA LEU A 181 -32.23 -31.25 -27.24
C LEU A 181 -31.33 -32.25 -27.97
N GLN A 182 -30.80 -33.24 -27.25
CA GLN A 182 -29.99 -34.32 -27.84
C GLN A 182 -30.80 -35.15 -28.83
N SER A 183 -32.02 -35.54 -28.43
CA SER A 183 -32.95 -36.28 -29.29
C SER A 183 -33.28 -35.49 -30.57
N ARG A 184 -33.47 -34.17 -30.44
CA ARG A 184 -33.68 -33.28 -31.59
C ARG A 184 -32.46 -33.23 -32.51
N ALA A 185 -31.26 -33.04 -31.96
CA ALA A 185 -30.03 -32.99 -32.73
C ALA A 185 -29.80 -34.31 -33.52
N LEU A 186 -29.99 -35.46 -32.85
CA LEU A 186 -29.92 -36.77 -33.51
C LEU A 186 -31.01 -36.93 -34.60
N GLY A 187 -32.20 -36.39 -34.37
CA GLY A 187 -33.27 -36.31 -35.38
C GLY A 187 -32.86 -35.50 -36.62
N MET A 188 -32.15 -34.37 -36.43
CA MET A 188 -31.61 -33.57 -37.54
C MET A 188 -30.57 -34.34 -38.35
N ILE A 189 -29.65 -35.05 -37.67
CA ILE A 189 -28.66 -35.93 -38.32
C ILE A 189 -29.38 -37.02 -39.13
N ARG A 190 -30.34 -37.71 -38.52
CA ARG A 190 -31.12 -38.76 -39.19
C ARG A 190 -31.81 -38.22 -40.45
N SER A 191 -32.49 -37.07 -40.34
CA SER A 191 -33.17 -36.44 -41.48
C SER A 191 -32.20 -36.06 -42.59
N HIS A 192 -31.04 -35.49 -42.23
CA HIS A 192 -30.01 -35.12 -43.19
C HIS A 192 -29.44 -36.33 -43.93
N VAL A 193 -29.07 -37.39 -43.21
CA VAL A 193 -28.58 -38.65 -43.81
C VAL A 193 -29.61 -39.25 -44.76
N LEU A 194 -30.88 -39.32 -44.34
CA LEU A 194 -31.97 -39.81 -45.18
C LEU A 194 -32.16 -38.95 -46.45
N SER A 195 -32.06 -37.63 -46.33
CA SER A 195 -32.15 -36.71 -47.47
C SER A 195 -30.99 -36.90 -48.45
N VAL A 196 -29.76 -37.02 -47.96
CA VAL A 196 -28.57 -37.29 -48.79
C VAL A 196 -28.71 -38.61 -49.54
N LEU A 197 -29.13 -39.68 -48.86
CA LEU A 197 -29.34 -40.99 -49.47
C LEU A 197 -30.46 -40.96 -50.52
N LYS A 198 -31.59 -40.29 -50.22
CA LYS A 198 -32.69 -40.13 -51.19
C LYS A 198 -32.26 -39.34 -52.41
N ASN A 199 -31.49 -38.26 -52.22
CA ASN A 199 -31.00 -37.44 -53.33
C ASN A 199 -30.02 -38.22 -54.20
N ALA A 200 -29.08 -38.94 -53.60
CA ALA A 200 -28.15 -39.80 -54.33
C ALA A 200 -28.88 -40.90 -55.11
N SER A 201 -29.85 -41.57 -54.48
CA SER A 201 -30.68 -42.58 -55.14
C SER A 201 -31.47 -42.01 -56.31
N SER A 202 -32.13 -40.87 -56.13
CA SER A 202 -32.86 -40.18 -57.21
C SER A 202 -31.94 -39.76 -58.36
N GLN A 203 -30.71 -39.32 -58.08
CA GLN A 203 -29.72 -38.99 -59.11
C GLN A 203 -29.32 -40.22 -59.93
N VAL A 204 -29.03 -41.36 -59.27
CA VAL A 204 -28.69 -42.61 -59.97
C VAL A 204 -29.85 -43.09 -60.83
N ILE A 205 -31.08 -43.04 -60.32
CA ILE A 205 -32.29 -43.42 -61.08
C ILE A 205 -32.47 -42.51 -62.30
N ALA A 206 -32.34 -41.19 -62.14
CA ALA A 206 -32.43 -40.24 -63.23
C ALA A 206 -31.35 -40.49 -64.29
N SER A 207 -30.10 -40.72 -63.89
CA SER A 207 -29.00 -41.05 -64.80
C SER A 207 -29.24 -42.37 -65.55
N CYS A 208 -29.76 -43.40 -64.88
CA CYS A 208 -30.14 -44.65 -65.55
C CYS A 208 -31.25 -44.46 -66.59
N LEU A 209 -32.26 -43.62 -66.30
CA LEU A 209 -33.33 -43.31 -67.26
C LEU A 209 -32.79 -42.56 -68.47
N VAL A 210 -31.88 -41.60 -68.28
CA VAL A 210 -31.20 -40.89 -69.37
C VAL A 210 -30.34 -41.83 -70.21
N PHE A 211 -29.61 -42.77 -69.60
CA PHE A 211 -28.88 -43.80 -70.33
C PHE A 211 -29.80 -44.69 -71.16
N LYS A 212 -30.97 -45.06 -70.61
CA LYS A 212 -31.97 -45.89 -71.31
C LYS A 212 -32.56 -45.17 -72.52
N THR A 213 -32.84 -43.87 -72.41
CA THR A 213 -33.33 -43.08 -73.54
C THR A 213 -32.26 -42.89 -74.62
N HIS A 214 -31.02 -42.59 -74.25
CA HIS A 214 -29.92 -42.42 -75.21
C HIS A 214 -29.63 -43.71 -76.00
N CYS A 215 -29.61 -44.87 -75.33
CA CYS A 215 -29.41 -46.16 -75.99
C CYS A 215 -30.58 -46.54 -76.93
N SER A 216 -31.82 -46.15 -76.61
CA SER A 216 -32.97 -46.31 -77.52
C SER A 216 -32.89 -45.42 -78.76
N TYR A 217 -32.29 -44.23 -78.69
CA TYR A 217 -32.09 -43.35 -79.85
C TYR A 217 -30.93 -43.83 -80.75
N ASP A 218 -29.80 -44.27 -80.19
CA ASP A 218 -28.66 -44.83 -80.96
C ASP A 218 -29.01 -46.12 -81.72
N MET A 219 -29.90 -46.95 -81.15
CA MET A 219 -30.36 -48.17 -81.82
C MET A 219 -31.32 -47.87 -82.99
N ASN A 220 -32.05 -46.75 -82.94
CA ASN A 220 -32.90 -46.29 -84.06
C ASN A 220 -32.08 -45.63 -85.17
N LEU A 221 -31.01 -44.89 -84.84
CA LEU A 221 -30.15 -44.22 -85.83
C LEU A 221 -29.34 -45.22 -86.70
N ASN A 222 -28.92 -46.36 -86.12
CA ASN A 222 -28.26 -47.43 -86.86
C ASN A 222 -29.20 -48.19 -87.82
N LEU A 223 -30.51 -48.24 -87.55
CA LEU A 223 -31.47 -48.85 -88.48
C LEU A 223 -31.78 -47.98 -89.70
N THR A 224 -31.62 -46.65 -89.59
CA THR A 224 -31.85 -45.71 -90.70
C THR A 224 -30.71 -45.63 -91.72
N HIS A 225 -29.51 -46.17 -91.41
CA HIS A 225 -28.36 -46.23 -92.32
C HIS A 225 -28.21 -47.59 -93.05
N ILE A 226 -29.13 -48.55 -92.84
CA ILE A 226 -29.16 -49.87 -93.51
C ILE A 226 -30.36 -49.94 -94.49
N LYS A 227 -30.56 -48.87 -95.27
CA LYS A 227 -31.41 -48.84 -96.47
C LYS A 227 -30.67 -48.09 -97.56
#